data_AF-A0A9W9YD38-F1
#
_entry.id   AF-A0A9W9YD38-F1
#
_cell.length_a   1.000
_cell.length_b   1.000
_cell.length_c   1.000
_cell.angle_alpha   90.00
_cell.angle_beta   90.00
_cell.angle_gamma   90.00
#
_symmetry.space_group_name_H-M   'P 1'
#
loop_
_entity.id
_entity.type
_entity.pdbx_description
1 polymer ?
#
loop_
_entity_poly.entity_id
_entity_poly.type
_entity_poly.pdbx_seq_one_letter_code
_entity_poly.pdbx_strand_id
1 'polypeptide(L)'
;MASNSGGSNLLGEGEREQAFISSLESLCKQHDRERARQAIETLLTLANNIIKSPDEKYRKVKTQNKSFSAKVWSLPEAKQFLLHWGWSEVEECVVLPIRRGIFSWSNKYY
;
A
#
# COMPACT_ATOMS: atom_id res chain seq x y z
N MET A 1 9.24 32.79 17.52
CA MET A 1 9.01 33.12 16.09
C MET A 1 10.23 32.61 15.33
N ALA A 2 10.21 31.71 14.36
CA ALA A 2 9.14 30.98 13.67
C ALA A 2 9.63 29.53 13.46
N SER A 3 8.81 28.54 13.78
CA SER A 3 9.10 27.14 13.45
C SER A 3 8.71 26.92 12.01
N ASN A 4 9.71 26.86 11.12
CA ASN A 4 9.52 26.57 9.72
C ASN A 4 9.28 25.05 9.56
N SER A 5 8.05 24.61 9.80
CA SER A 5 7.59 23.23 9.56
C SER A 5 7.36 23.02 8.06
N GLY A 6 8.46 22.87 7.32
CA GLY A 6 8.45 22.32 5.97
C GLY A 6 8.42 20.80 6.04
N GLY A 7 7.26 20.24 6.43
CA GLY A 7 7.01 18.80 6.49
C GLY A 7 7.05 18.18 5.09
N SER A 8 8.26 17.91 4.64
CA SER A 8 8.55 17.26 3.37
C SER A 8 8.22 15.78 3.52
N ASN A 9 7.14 15.32 2.89
CA ASN A 9 6.68 13.92 2.87
C ASN A 9 7.64 13.01 2.06
N LEU A 10 8.88 12.89 2.52
CA LEU A 10 9.85 11.90 2.06
C LEU A 10 10.29 11.11 3.29
N LEU A 11 9.38 10.27 3.77
CA LEU A 11 9.72 9.28 4.79
C LEU A 11 10.93 8.49 4.26
N GLY A 12 12.03 8.53 5.00
CA GLY A 12 13.26 7.81 4.68
C GLY A 12 12.94 6.32 4.47
N GLU A 13 13.76 5.60 3.69
CA GLU A 13 13.55 4.16 3.46
C GLU A 13 13.33 3.39 4.78
N GLY A 14 14.07 3.74 5.84
CA GLY A 14 13.87 3.17 7.18
C GLY A 14 12.58 3.56 7.90
N GLU A 15 12.02 4.74 7.65
CA GLU A 15 10.74 5.16 8.24
C GLU A 15 9.54 4.48 7.56
N ARG A 16 9.67 4.21 6.26
CA ARG A 16 8.66 3.42 5.52
C ARG A 16 8.67 1.97 5.97
N GLU A 17 9.84 1.36 6.14
CA GLU A 17 9.98 0.01 6.69
C GLU A 17 9.39 -0.12 8.10
N GLN A 18 9.61 0.88 8.96
CA GLN A 18 8.95 0.97 10.27
C GLN A 18 7.42 1.04 10.16
N ALA A 19 6.90 1.91 9.30
CA ALA A 19 5.45 2.04 9.08
C ALA A 19 4.82 0.73 8.54
N PHE A 20 5.56 0.03 7.68
CA PHE A 20 5.19 -1.28 7.17
C PHE A 20 5.08 -2.33 8.27
N ILE A 21 6.12 -2.46 9.09
CA ILE A 21 6.16 -3.42 10.20
C ILE A 21 5.06 -3.09 11.21
N SER A 22 4.87 -1.81 11.54
CA SER A 22 3.83 -1.35 12.46
C SER A 22 2.41 -1.66 11.95
N SER A 23 2.17 -1.52 10.65
CA SER A 23 0.89 -1.87 10.02
C SER A 23 0.62 -3.38 10.10
N LEU A 24 1.64 -4.22 9.86
CA LEU A 24 1.52 -5.69 9.98
C LEU A 24 1.31 -6.14 11.43
N GLU A 25 2.04 -5.55 12.37
CA GLU A 25 1.82 -5.84 13.79
C GLU A 25 0.41 -5.48 14.23
N SER A 26 -0.08 -4.31 13.81
CA SER A 26 -1.44 -3.85 14.10
C SER A 26 -2.48 -4.78 13.49
N LEU A 27 -2.27 -5.23 12.25
CA LEU A 27 -3.12 -6.20 11.58
C LEU A 27 -3.20 -7.53 12.38
N CYS A 28 -2.07 -8.02 12.87
CA CYS A 28 -2.01 -9.24 13.67
C CYS A 28 -2.56 -9.09 15.09
N LYS A 29 -2.54 -7.87 15.66
CA LYS A 29 -3.06 -7.57 17.00
C LYS A 29 -4.57 -7.31 17.00
N GLN A 30 -5.08 -6.66 15.95
CA GLN A 30 -6.49 -6.23 15.88
C GLN A 30 -7.42 -7.28 15.26
N HIS A 31 -6.88 -8.19 14.44
CA HIS A 31 -7.67 -9.21 13.75
C HIS A 31 -7.26 -10.63 14.15
N ASP A 32 -8.19 -11.56 13.97
CA ASP A 32 -7.92 -12.98 14.18
C ASP A 32 -6.71 -13.44 13.35
N ARG A 33 -5.95 -14.40 13.90
CA ARG A 33 -4.77 -14.97 13.24
C ARG A 33 -5.08 -15.44 11.81
N GLU A 34 -6.26 -16.01 11.59
CA GLU A 34 -6.68 -16.48 10.27
C GLU A 34 -6.94 -15.33 9.29
N ARG A 35 -7.58 -14.24 9.74
CA ARG A 35 -7.82 -13.05 8.90
C ARG A 35 -6.52 -12.34 8.57
N ALA A 36 -5.66 -12.15 9.56
CA ALA A 36 -4.35 -11.56 9.37
C ALA A 36 -3.51 -12.40 8.38
N ARG A 37 -3.50 -13.73 8.54
CA ARG A 37 -2.81 -14.64 7.62
C ARG A 37 -3.35 -14.53 6.20
N GLN A 38 -4.67 -14.53 6.01
CA GLN A 38 -5.30 -14.43 4.69
C GLN A 38 -5.00 -13.09 4.00
N ALA A 39 -4.99 -11.99 4.75
CA ALA A 39 -4.62 -10.68 4.25
C ALA A 39 -3.15 -10.67 3.79
N ILE A 40 -2.23 -11.16 4.63
CA ILE A 40 -0.78 -11.23 4.33
C ILE A 40 -0.52 -12.14 3.12
N GLU A 41 -1.16 -13.31 3.05
CA GLU A 41 -1.03 -14.25 1.93
C GLU A 41 -1.54 -13.63 0.62
N THR A 42 -2.60 -12.84 0.67
CA THR A 42 -3.10 -12.08 -0.48
C THR A 42 -2.10 -11.01 -0.91
N LEU A 43 -1.54 -10.24 0.03
CA LEU A 43 -0.51 -9.24 -0.25
C LEU A 43 0.74 -9.85 -0.87
N LEU A 44 1.23 -10.97 -0.33
CA LEU A 44 2.35 -11.73 -0.88
C LEU A 44 2.05 -12.29 -2.27
N THR A 45 0.81 -12.72 -2.51
CA THR A 45 0.38 -13.17 -3.84
C THR A 45 0.44 -12.03 -4.86
N LEU A 46 0.01 -10.82 -4.48
CA LEU A 46 0.14 -9.64 -5.33
C LEU A 46 1.61 -9.32 -5.63
N ALA A 47 2.49 -9.35 -4.62
CA ALA A 47 3.93 -9.15 -4.80
C ALA A 47 4.50 -10.17 -5.80
N ASN A 48 4.23 -11.45 -5.53
CA ASN A 48 4.75 -12.56 -6.32
C ASN A 48 4.26 -12.53 -7.75
N ASN A 49 2.99 -12.15 -7.99
CA ASN A 49 2.46 -12.02 -9.34
C ASN A 49 3.20 -10.93 -10.13
N ILE A 50 3.49 -9.79 -9.51
CA ILE A 50 4.23 -8.68 -10.14
C ILE A 50 5.70 -9.07 -10.41
N ILE A 51 6.33 -9.79 -9.48
CA ILE A 51 7.72 -10.27 -9.63
C ILE A 51 7.81 -11.34 -10.72
N LYS A 52 6.88 -12.29 -10.74
CA LYS A 52 6.83 -13.38 -11.74
C LYS A 52 6.45 -12.88 -13.12
N SER A 53 5.55 -11.91 -13.20
CA SER A 53 5.08 -11.33 -14.45
C SER A 53 4.94 -9.81 -14.28
N PRO A 54 5.79 -9.01 -14.94
CA PRO A 54 5.73 -7.56 -14.82
C PRO A 54 4.54 -6.92 -15.55
N ASP A 55 3.57 -7.71 -16.04
CA ASP A 55 2.36 -7.26 -16.74
C ASP A 55 1.57 -6.23 -15.92
N GLU A 56 1.03 -5.22 -16.60
CA GLU A 56 0.22 -4.17 -15.98
C GLU A 56 -1.05 -4.71 -15.32
N LYS A 57 -1.58 -5.85 -15.79
CA LYS A 57 -2.76 -6.49 -15.21
C LYS A 57 -2.56 -6.96 -13.76
N TYR A 58 -1.33 -7.28 -13.35
CA TYR A 58 -1.01 -7.68 -11.97
C TYR A 58 -0.67 -6.48 -11.08
N ARG A 59 -0.37 -5.34 -11.70
CA ARG A 59 -0.16 -4.06 -11.01
C ARG A 59 -1.45 -3.28 -10.79
N LYS A 60 -2.60 -3.80 -11.23
CA LYS A 60 -3.91 -3.17 -11.03
C LYS A 60 -4.88 -4.18 -10.43
N VAL A 61 -5.47 -3.83 -9.29
CA VAL A 61 -6.45 -4.67 -8.59
C VAL A 61 -7.72 -3.86 -8.38
N LYS A 62 -8.87 -4.38 -8.81
CA LYS A 62 -10.16 -3.72 -8.57
C LYS A 62 -10.55 -3.86 -7.10
N THR A 63 -10.92 -2.76 -6.44
CA THR A 63 -11.41 -2.80 -5.06
C THR A 63 -12.73 -3.56 -4.95
N GLN A 64 -13.53 -3.60 -6.01
CA GLN A 64 -14.76 -4.40 -6.12
C GLN A 64 -14.53 -5.92 -6.16
N ASN A 65 -13.30 -6.41 -6.34
CA ASN A 65 -13.05 -7.85 -6.34
C ASN A 65 -13.36 -8.42 -4.95
N LYS A 66 -14.41 -9.24 -4.83
CA LYS A 66 -14.90 -9.79 -3.56
C LYS A 66 -13.80 -10.41 -2.70
N SER A 67 -12.86 -11.15 -3.31
CA SER A 67 -11.77 -11.79 -2.57
C SER A 67 -10.76 -10.79 -2.04
N PHE A 68 -10.38 -9.80 -2.85
CA PHE A 68 -9.46 -8.73 -2.42
C PHE A 68 -10.14 -7.80 -1.41
N SER A 69 -11.39 -7.44 -1.67
CA SER A 69 -12.18 -6.56 -0.83
C SER A 69 -12.37 -7.14 0.57
N ALA A 70 -12.77 -8.40 0.65
CA ALA A 70 -13.06 -9.03 1.94
C ALA A 70 -11.80 -9.32 2.77
N LYS A 71 -10.66 -9.58 2.12
CA LYS A 71 -9.41 -9.99 2.79
C LYS A 71 -8.46 -8.85 3.08
N VAL A 72 -8.43 -7.81 2.24
CA VAL A 72 -7.43 -6.74 2.30
C VAL A 72 -8.11 -5.37 2.40
N TRP A 73 -9.07 -5.08 1.52
CA TRP A 73 -9.67 -3.73 1.46
C TRP A 73 -10.58 -3.41 2.65
N SER A 74 -11.22 -4.41 3.23
CA SER A 74 -12.05 -4.31 4.44
C SER A 74 -11.25 -4.02 5.69
N LEU A 75 -9.92 -4.22 5.66
CA LEU A 75 -9.03 -4.09 6.80
C LEU A 75 -8.24 -2.77 6.66
N PRO A 76 -8.49 -1.78 7.55
CA PRO A 76 -7.80 -0.49 7.50
C PRO A 76 -6.27 -0.63 7.54
N GLU A 77 -5.75 -1.56 8.34
CA GLU A 77 -4.32 -1.80 8.51
C GLU A 77 -3.69 -2.37 7.24
N ALA A 78 -4.39 -3.30 6.57
CA ALA A 78 -3.92 -3.88 5.32
C ALA A 78 -4.00 -2.88 4.15
N LYS A 79 -5.01 -2.00 4.16
CA LYS A 79 -5.07 -0.86 3.24
C LYS A 79 -3.90 0.10 3.46
N GLN A 80 -3.60 0.46 4.71
CA GLN A 80 -2.44 1.29 5.00
C GLN A 80 -1.14 0.61 4.56
N PHE A 81 -0.98 -0.69 4.80
CA PHE A 81 0.18 -1.45 4.32
C PHE A 81 0.36 -1.33 2.80
N LEU A 82 -0.71 -1.47 2.01
CA LEU A 82 -0.65 -1.29 0.55
C LEU A 82 -0.19 0.12 0.16
N LEU A 83 -0.71 1.16 0.81
CA LEU A 83 -0.33 2.54 0.54
C LEU A 83 1.14 2.80 0.86
N HIS A 84 1.64 2.30 2.00
CA HIS A 84 3.06 2.39 2.36
C HIS A 84 3.97 1.63 1.38
N TRP A 85 3.45 0.56 0.79
CA TRP A 85 4.13 -0.18 -0.28
C TRP A 85 4.24 0.59 -1.59
N GLY A 86 3.47 1.67 -1.73
CA GLY A 86 3.46 2.50 -2.92
C GLY A 86 2.37 2.13 -3.90
N TRP A 87 1.43 1.27 -3.50
CA TRP A 87 0.16 1.18 -4.20
C TRP A 87 -0.61 2.49 -4.01
N SER A 88 -1.33 2.92 -5.04
CA SER A 88 -2.16 4.11 -5.02
C SER A 88 -3.60 3.72 -5.33
N GLU A 89 -4.52 4.23 -4.53
CA GLU A 89 -5.95 4.14 -4.80
C GLU A 89 -6.32 5.10 -5.93
N VAL A 90 -6.93 4.57 -6.99
CA VAL A 90 -7.40 5.31 -8.16
C VAL A 90 -8.83 4.85 -8.43
N GLU A 91 -9.78 5.71 -8.09
CA GLU A 91 -11.22 5.46 -8.24
C GLU A 91 -11.64 4.13 -7.56
N GLU A 92 -11.98 3.11 -8.35
CA GLU A 92 -12.40 1.79 -7.89
C GLU A 92 -11.31 0.72 -8.02
N CYS A 93 -10.05 1.15 -8.14
CA CYS A 93 -8.90 0.28 -8.33
C CYS A 93 -7.74 0.71 -7.44
N VAL A 94 -6.88 -0.24 -7.10
CA VAL A 94 -5.58 0.03 -6.53
C VAL A 94 -4.55 -0.31 -7.59
N VAL A 95 -3.67 0.64 -7.88
CA VAL A 95 -2.61 0.50 -8.89
C VAL A 95 -1.24 0.65 -8.26
N LEU A 96 -0.31 -0.22 -8.61
CA LEU A 96 1.09 -0.08 -8.31
C LEU A 96 1.77 0.59 -9.52
N PRO A 97 2.05 1.91 -9.45
CA PRO A 97 2.76 2.57 -10.53
C PRO A 97 4.11 1.88 -10.76
N ILE A 98 4.43 1.61 -12.03
CA ILE A 98 5.79 1.25 -12.40
C ILE A 98 6.64 2.44 -11.97
N ARG A 99 7.55 2.26 -11.00
CA ARG A 99 8.58 3.28 -10.73
C ARG A 99 9.49 3.38 -11.96
N ARG A 100 9.01 4.05 -13.00
CA ARG A 100 9.87 4.80 -13.91
C ARG A 100 10.30 5.99 -13.07
N GLY A 101 11.52 5.93 -12.55
CA GLY A 101 12.04 6.99 -11.69
C GLY A 101 11.82 8.33 -12.38
N ILE A 102 10.99 9.17 -11.78
CA ILE A 102 10.96 10.62 -11.90
C ILE A 102 10.11 11.10 -10.72
N PHE A 103 10.76 11.82 -9.81
CA PHE A 103 10.11 12.85 -9.02
C PHE A 103 9.24 13.71 -9.95
N SER A 104 7.91 13.62 -9.84
CA SER A 104 7.04 14.66 -10.34
C SER A 104 5.87 14.83 -9.37
N TRP A 105 6.17 15.49 -8.26
CA TRP A 105 5.16 16.32 -7.61
C TRP A 105 5.29 17.71 -8.22
N SER A 106 4.47 17.99 -9.22
CA SER A 106 4.04 19.35 -9.51
C SER A 106 2.58 19.28 -9.94
N ASN A 107 1.74 18.93 -8.97
CA ASN A 107 0.37 19.43 -8.97
C ASN A 107 0.31 20.60 -8.00
N LYS A 108 0.77 21.76 -8.48
CA LYS A 108 0.36 23.05 -7.94
C LYS A 108 -1.12 23.22 -8.30
N TYR A 109 -2.00 22.84 -7.39
CA TYR A 109 -3.32 23.43 -7.30
C TYR A 109 -3.43 24.07 -5.91
N TYR A 110 -3.06 25.35 -5.88
CA TYR A 110 -3.67 26.50 -5.19
C TYR A 110 -2.61 27.59 -5.02
#